data_AF-A0A497SW62-F1
#
_entry.id   AF-A0A497SW62-F1
#
_cell.length_a   1.000
_cell.length_b   1.000
_cell.length_c   1.000
_cell.angle_alpha   90.00
_cell.angle_beta   90.00
_cell.angle_gamma   90.00
#
_symmetry.space_group_name_H-M   'P 1'
#
loop_
_entity.id
_entity.type
_entity.pdbx_description
1 polymer ?
#
loop_
_entity_poly.entity_id
_entity_poly.type
_entity_poly.pdbx_seq_one_letter_code
_entity_poly.pdbx_strand_id
1 'polypeptide(L)'
;MKKKLMLLFGVLVIGVVIATVSTAIYLNNRPNQQEQPTNLNPESPPLIPPDKFTGGKELPALFNPLVVEYNPITKDYRPRYNLTEEQFNDIFGELPKFPKDLFETRNLFFNGILKDISRLNESYWKQPEFYAGWTDKLLYKFYVNFSTMSWTPYGVGCFPEIVNYEVLPGSQFEVTTIMHTDFGVDSYQGMVLYYYFPQYAKNMKGENVFEQNVENARKYIHVEILEPENDPLFKSIREKLESEGKYVGVSEDERFILFKPTRYILSSSKVKGFPSDWAKKLVVRIKIDKNCPKDFYVIAFDFKPPSQAVNTEFYWIYKMRYVWQYPLIIKKAFPFFQIIIAVK
;
A
#
# COMPACT_ATOMS: atom_id res chain seq x y z
N MET A 1 -52.18 63.90 27.97
CA MET A 1 -51.51 63.12 26.90
C MET A 1 -50.00 62.93 27.11
N LYS A 2 -49.21 63.98 27.43
CA LYS A 2 -47.74 63.89 27.60
C LYS A 2 -47.23 62.86 28.64
N LYS A 3 -47.89 62.71 29.81
CA LYS A 3 -47.45 61.76 30.85
C LYS A 3 -47.56 60.28 30.45
N LYS A 4 -48.59 59.91 29.68
CA LYS A 4 -48.76 58.52 29.20
C LYS A 4 -47.73 58.17 28.12
N LEU A 5 -47.33 59.14 27.29
CA LEU A 5 -46.31 58.95 26.25
C LEU A 5 -44.91 58.80 26.85
N MET A 6 -44.57 59.58 27.89
CA MET A 6 -43.30 59.43 28.62
C MET A 6 -43.20 58.10 29.36
N LEU A 7 -44.32 57.60 29.92
CA LEU A 7 -44.34 56.29 30.58
C LEU A 7 -44.13 55.15 29.56
N LEU A 8 -44.78 55.24 28.40
CA LEU A 8 -44.60 54.28 27.31
C LEU A 8 -43.16 54.29 26.77
N PHE A 9 -42.55 55.46 26.63
CA PHE A 9 -41.16 55.58 26.19
C PHE A 9 -40.18 55.01 27.21
N GLY A 10 -40.42 55.26 28.51
CA GLY A 10 -39.62 54.71 29.60
C GLY A 10 -39.67 53.18 29.64
N VAL A 11 -40.86 52.58 29.49
CA VAL A 11 -41.02 51.12 29.46
C VAL A 11 -40.35 50.51 28.22
N LEU A 12 -40.43 51.18 27.06
CA LEU A 12 -39.85 50.69 25.81
C LEU A 12 -38.32 50.75 25.84
N VAL A 13 -37.73 51.82 26.39
CA VAL A 13 -36.28 51.94 26.57
C VAL A 13 -35.77 50.91 27.59
N ILE A 14 -36.47 50.72 28.71
CA ILE A 14 -36.10 49.70 29.69
C ILE A 14 -36.21 48.29 29.09
N GLY A 15 -37.24 48.01 28.29
CA GLY A 15 -37.40 46.74 27.59
C GLY A 15 -36.26 46.45 26.60
N VAL A 16 -35.83 47.46 25.83
CA VAL A 16 -34.70 47.32 24.89
C VAL A 16 -33.38 47.11 25.63
N VAL A 17 -33.15 47.83 26.74
CA VAL A 17 -31.93 47.67 27.56
C VAL A 17 -31.88 46.29 28.24
N ILE A 18 -33.02 45.81 28.75
CA ILE A 18 -33.09 44.46 29.32
C ILE A 18 -32.87 43.41 28.24
N ALA A 19 -33.44 43.60 27.04
CA ALA A 19 -33.24 42.66 25.93
C ALA A 19 -31.77 42.63 25.47
N THR A 20 -31.11 43.78 25.33
CA THR A 20 -29.70 43.82 24.91
C THR A 20 -28.76 43.26 25.96
N VAL A 21 -28.97 43.57 27.24
CA VAL A 21 -28.19 42.99 28.34
C VAL A 21 -28.43 41.49 28.46
N SER A 22 -29.68 41.03 28.32
CA SER A 22 -30.01 39.60 28.35
C SER A 22 -29.40 38.84 27.17
N THR A 23 -29.37 39.46 25.98
CA THR A 23 -28.74 38.87 24.80
C THR A 23 -27.22 38.85 24.95
N ALA A 24 -26.61 39.90 25.52
CA ALA A 24 -25.18 39.95 25.79
C ALA A 24 -24.76 38.91 26.85
N ILE A 25 -25.54 38.74 27.92
CA ILE A 25 -25.31 37.71 28.94
C ILE A 25 -25.51 36.31 28.34
N TYR A 26 -26.54 36.10 27.50
CA TYR A 26 -26.76 34.82 26.81
C TYR A 26 -25.62 34.48 25.84
N LEU A 27 -25.08 35.47 25.11
CA LEU A 27 -23.94 35.28 24.21
C LEU A 27 -22.63 35.06 24.98
N ASN A 28 -22.44 35.73 26.12
CA ASN A 28 -21.21 35.64 26.93
C ASN A 28 -21.19 34.40 27.85
N ASN A 29 -22.36 33.87 28.21
CA ASN A 29 -22.53 32.63 28.97
C ASN A 29 -22.84 31.42 28.08
N ARG A 30 -22.69 31.53 26.75
CA ARG A 30 -22.55 30.31 25.95
C ARG A 30 -21.35 29.57 26.54
N PRO A 31 -21.49 28.31 26.99
CA PRO A 31 -20.32 27.50 27.24
C PRO A 31 -19.49 27.62 25.96
N ASN A 32 -18.20 27.96 26.11
CA ASN A 32 -17.26 27.81 25.01
C ASN A 32 -17.59 26.44 24.42
N GLN A 33 -18.22 26.44 23.25
CA GLN A 33 -17.97 25.37 22.32
C GLN A 33 -16.47 25.54 22.13
N GLN A 34 -15.69 24.81 22.94
CA GLN A 34 -14.56 24.14 22.38
C GLN A 34 -15.10 23.65 21.06
N GLU A 35 -14.64 24.28 19.97
CA GLU A 35 -14.56 23.58 18.72
C GLU A 35 -13.89 22.27 19.13
N GLN A 36 -14.71 21.26 19.40
CA GLN A 36 -14.27 19.90 19.31
C GLN A 36 -13.59 19.92 17.96
N PRO A 37 -12.28 19.62 17.90
CA PRO A 37 -11.66 19.45 16.60
C PRO A 37 -12.63 18.53 15.89
N THR A 38 -13.20 19.01 14.78
CA THR A 38 -13.98 18.17 13.91
C THR A 38 -13.06 17.00 13.69
N ASN A 39 -13.36 15.87 14.36
CA ASN A 39 -12.90 14.56 13.97
C ASN A 39 -13.61 14.33 12.64
N LEU A 40 -13.20 15.10 11.63
CA LEU A 40 -13.10 14.60 10.29
C LEU A 40 -12.12 13.46 10.45
N ASN A 41 -12.69 12.29 10.70
CA ASN A 41 -11.99 11.04 10.57
C ASN A 41 -11.32 11.13 9.19
N PRO A 42 -9.99 11.20 9.08
CA PRO A 42 -9.33 11.26 7.79
C PRO A 42 -9.35 9.86 7.17
N GLU A 43 -10.48 9.18 7.23
CA GLU A 43 -10.79 7.95 6.51
C GLU A 43 -11.32 8.31 5.11
N SER A 44 -10.80 9.37 4.48
CA SER A 44 -10.98 9.49 3.04
C SER A 44 -10.24 8.30 2.43
N PRO A 45 -10.94 7.30 1.87
CA PRO A 45 -10.24 6.21 1.20
C PRO A 45 -9.37 6.81 0.10
N PRO A 46 -8.25 6.16 -0.27
CA PRO A 46 -7.41 6.66 -1.35
C PRO A 46 -8.27 6.96 -2.58
N LEU A 47 -8.01 8.05 -3.28
CA LEU A 47 -8.64 8.37 -4.54
C LEU A 47 -7.96 7.60 -5.68
N ILE A 48 -8.71 7.39 -6.77
CA ILE A 48 -8.14 6.88 -8.02
C ILE A 48 -7.05 7.86 -8.43
N PRO A 49 -5.86 7.40 -8.86
CA PRO A 49 -4.89 8.26 -9.52
C PRO A 49 -5.56 9.08 -10.62
N PRO A 50 -5.48 10.43 -10.55
CA PRO A 50 -5.98 11.29 -11.63
C PRO A 50 -5.38 10.90 -13.00
N ASP A 51 -6.06 11.19 -14.10
CA ASP A 51 -5.63 10.82 -15.48
C ASP A 51 -4.18 11.20 -15.81
N LYS A 52 -3.70 12.31 -15.25
CA LYS A 52 -2.29 12.75 -15.39
C LYS A 52 -1.27 11.73 -14.84
N PHE A 53 -1.66 10.89 -13.89
CA PHE A 53 -0.83 9.83 -13.30
C PHE A 53 -0.94 8.49 -14.04
N THR A 54 -2.05 8.21 -14.72
CA THR A 54 -2.18 7.04 -15.60
C THR A 54 -1.60 7.31 -17.00
N GLY A 55 -1.41 8.58 -17.36
CA GLY A 55 -0.88 9.01 -18.65
C GLY A 55 -1.83 8.67 -19.80
N GLY A 56 -3.15 8.67 -19.52
CA GLY A 56 -4.20 8.29 -20.47
C GLY A 56 -4.25 6.79 -20.79
N LYS A 57 -3.50 5.94 -20.05
CA LYS A 57 -3.70 4.50 -20.12
C LYS A 57 -4.92 4.15 -19.28
N GLU A 58 -5.90 3.48 -19.88
CA GLU A 58 -6.83 2.69 -19.09
C GLU A 58 -6.01 1.73 -18.24
N LEU A 59 -6.29 1.65 -16.92
CA LEU A 59 -5.85 0.51 -16.14
C LEU A 59 -6.43 -0.69 -16.88
N PRO A 60 -5.60 -1.55 -17.50
CA PRO A 60 -6.11 -2.50 -18.45
C PRO A 60 -7.13 -3.35 -17.70
N ALA A 61 -8.39 -3.30 -18.13
CA ALA A 61 -9.45 -4.15 -17.63
C ALA A 61 -9.06 -5.59 -18.01
N LEU A 62 -8.25 -6.20 -17.16
CA LEU A 62 -7.55 -7.43 -17.48
C LEU A 62 -8.43 -8.61 -17.12
N PHE A 63 -9.58 -8.82 -17.75
CA PHE A 63 -10.07 -10.17 -18.03
C PHE A 63 -11.42 -10.19 -18.74
N ASN A 64 -11.52 -11.09 -19.72
CA ASN A 64 -12.77 -11.78 -20.03
C ASN A 64 -13.12 -12.67 -18.83
N PRO A 65 -14.37 -12.71 -18.34
CA PRO A 65 -14.73 -13.57 -17.22
C PRO A 65 -14.45 -15.03 -17.61
N LEU A 66 -13.40 -15.63 -17.05
CA LEU A 66 -13.40 -17.09 -16.93
C LEU A 66 -14.63 -17.43 -16.11
N VAL A 67 -15.41 -18.41 -16.58
CA VAL A 67 -16.60 -18.84 -15.86
C VAL A 67 -16.15 -19.35 -14.50
N VAL A 68 -16.53 -18.63 -13.45
CA VAL A 68 -16.19 -18.97 -12.07
C VAL A 68 -17.18 -20.05 -11.60
N GLU A 69 -16.80 -21.30 -11.82
CA GLU A 69 -17.56 -22.46 -11.38
C GLU A 69 -16.87 -23.12 -10.18
N TYR A 70 -17.64 -23.89 -9.42
CA TYR A 70 -17.09 -24.69 -8.35
C TYR A 70 -16.07 -25.70 -8.91
N ASN A 71 -14.87 -25.66 -8.34
CA ASN A 71 -13.77 -26.54 -8.68
C ASN A 71 -13.67 -27.65 -7.61
N PRO A 72 -14.01 -28.91 -7.96
CA PRO A 72 -14.01 -30.00 -6.99
C PRO A 72 -12.60 -30.39 -6.53
N ILE A 73 -11.56 -30.06 -7.31
CA ILE A 73 -10.15 -30.34 -6.98
C ILE A 73 -9.73 -29.46 -5.79
N THR A 74 -9.91 -28.15 -5.93
CA THR A 74 -9.52 -27.16 -4.90
C THR A 74 -10.60 -26.94 -3.85
N LYS A 75 -11.81 -27.47 -4.06
CA LYS A 75 -12.99 -27.31 -3.20
C LYS A 75 -13.37 -25.83 -2.98
N ASP A 76 -13.14 -25.01 -3.99
CA ASP A 76 -13.41 -23.57 -4.01
C ASP A 76 -13.87 -23.12 -5.41
N TYR A 77 -13.80 -21.83 -5.71
CA TYR A 77 -14.25 -21.26 -6.98
C TYR A 77 -13.08 -20.92 -7.93
N ARG A 78 -11.88 -21.49 -7.72
CA ARG A 78 -10.74 -21.20 -8.59
C ARG A 78 -11.02 -21.69 -10.02
N PRO A 79 -10.72 -20.91 -11.07
CA PRO A 79 -10.87 -21.35 -12.44
C PRO A 79 -10.22 -22.70 -12.71
N ARG A 80 -10.87 -23.52 -13.53
CA ARG A 80 -10.33 -24.80 -13.96
C ARG A 80 -9.30 -24.58 -15.06
N TYR A 81 -8.05 -24.47 -14.66
CA TYR A 81 -6.91 -24.64 -15.57
C TYR A 81 -6.84 -26.08 -16.05
N ASN A 82 -6.35 -26.31 -17.27
CA ASN A 82 -6.07 -27.66 -17.77
C ASN A 82 -4.77 -28.18 -17.11
N LEU A 83 -4.90 -28.60 -15.85
CA LEU A 83 -3.86 -29.13 -14.97
C LEU A 83 -4.34 -30.45 -14.37
N THR A 84 -3.40 -31.32 -14.03
CA THR A 84 -3.69 -32.49 -13.17
C THR A 84 -3.99 -32.04 -11.72
N GLU A 85 -4.64 -32.89 -10.94
CA GLU A 85 -4.89 -32.62 -9.51
C GLU A 85 -3.58 -32.41 -8.72
N GLU A 86 -2.54 -33.19 -9.03
CA GLU A 86 -1.22 -33.00 -8.41
C GLU A 86 -0.65 -31.61 -8.74
N GLN A 87 -0.68 -31.20 -10.01
CA GLN A 87 -0.20 -29.87 -10.42
C GLN A 87 -1.02 -28.75 -9.76
N PHE A 88 -2.33 -28.92 -9.63
CA PHE A 88 -3.18 -27.96 -8.92
C PHE A 88 -2.74 -27.78 -7.47
N ASN A 89 -2.56 -28.88 -6.76
CA ASN A 89 -2.16 -28.86 -5.36
C ASN A 89 -0.73 -28.35 -5.18
N ASP A 90 0.19 -28.72 -6.07
CA ASP A 90 1.57 -28.25 -6.00
C ASP A 90 1.66 -26.73 -6.29
N ILE A 91 0.86 -26.18 -7.21
CA ILE A 91 0.91 -24.76 -7.60
C ILE A 91 0.10 -23.87 -6.65
N PHE A 92 -1.11 -24.29 -6.27
CA PHE A 92 -2.08 -23.44 -5.56
C PHE A 92 -2.44 -23.94 -4.15
N GLY A 93 -1.95 -25.09 -3.71
CA GLY A 93 -2.41 -25.76 -2.49
C GLY A 93 -2.11 -25.01 -1.18
N GLU A 94 -1.16 -24.07 -1.17
CA GLU A 94 -0.84 -23.23 -0.01
C GLU A 94 -1.62 -21.90 0.00
N LEU A 95 -2.37 -21.60 -1.07
CA LEU A 95 -3.17 -20.38 -1.14
C LEU A 95 -4.45 -20.51 -0.33
N PRO A 96 -4.98 -19.39 0.21
CA PRO A 96 -6.33 -19.37 0.76
C PRO A 96 -7.37 -19.80 -0.29
N LYS A 97 -8.55 -20.20 0.19
CA LYS A 97 -9.69 -20.55 -0.69
C LYS A 97 -10.01 -19.41 -1.63
N PHE A 98 -10.20 -19.75 -2.90
CA PHE A 98 -10.53 -18.79 -3.95
C PHE A 98 -11.99 -18.27 -3.82
N PRO A 99 -12.20 -16.95 -3.68
CA PRO A 99 -13.53 -16.34 -3.60
C PRO A 99 -14.29 -16.41 -4.93
N LYS A 100 -15.61 -16.63 -4.86
CA LYS A 100 -16.49 -16.68 -6.05
C LYS A 100 -16.52 -15.35 -6.82
N ASP A 101 -16.43 -14.26 -6.10
CA ASP A 101 -16.52 -12.87 -6.57
C ASP A 101 -15.14 -12.22 -6.72
N LEU A 102 -14.05 -13.01 -6.76
CA LEU A 102 -12.69 -12.47 -6.86
C LEU A 102 -12.52 -11.55 -8.07
N PHE A 103 -12.95 -11.99 -9.26
CA PHE A 103 -12.78 -11.19 -10.48
C PHE A 103 -13.67 -9.95 -10.49
N GLU A 104 -14.88 -10.02 -9.93
CA GLU A 104 -15.76 -8.87 -9.76
C GLU A 104 -15.09 -7.84 -8.84
N THR A 105 -14.64 -8.27 -7.67
CA THR A 105 -13.95 -7.43 -6.69
C THR A 105 -12.69 -6.82 -7.27
N ARG A 106 -11.86 -7.62 -7.95
CA ARG A 106 -10.67 -7.16 -8.66
C ARG A 106 -11.02 -6.07 -9.67
N ASN A 107 -12.01 -6.28 -10.52
CA ASN A 107 -12.42 -5.30 -11.52
C ASN A 107 -12.89 -3.99 -10.88
N LEU A 108 -13.53 -4.03 -9.71
CA LEU A 108 -13.87 -2.80 -8.97
C LEU A 108 -12.61 -2.02 -8.58
N PHE A 109 -11.50 -2.66 -8.19
CA PHE A 109 -10.24 -1.98 -7.91
C PHE A 109 -9.55 -1.45 -9.16
N PHE A 110 -9.48 -2.26 -10.22
CA PHE A 110 -8.86 -1.86 -11.49
C PHE A 110 -9.63 -0.74 -12.20
N ASN A 111 -10.95 -0.69 -12.03
CA ASN A 111 -11.79 0.41 -12.52
C ASN A 111 -11.83 1.60 -11.53
N GLY A 112 -11.14 1.51 -10.39
CA GLY A 112 -11.07 2.55 -9.38
C GLY A 112 -12.37 2.80 -8.61
N ILE A 113 -13.37 1.92 -8.73
CA ILE A 113 -14.62 1.98 -7.97
C ILE A 113 -14.34 1.69 -6.48
N LEU A 114 -13.60 0.60 -6.22
CA LEU A 114 -13.01 0.34 -4.92
C LEU A 114 -11.58 0.88 -4.90
N LYS A 115 -11.18 1.44 -3.77
CA LYS A 115 -9.89 2.15 -3.67
C LYS A 115 -9.14 1.77 -2.40
N ASP A 116 -9.88 1.58 -1.32
CA ASP A 116 -9.32 1.13 -0.05
C ASP A 116 -9.01 -0.37 -0.08
N ILE A 117 -7.76 -0.69 -0.42
CA ILE A 117 -7.28 -2.07 -0.47
C ILE A 117 -7.13 -2.71 0.91
N SER A 118 -7.13 -1.92 2.00
CA SER A 118 -7.03 -2.45 3.36
C SER A 118 -8.19 -3.39 3.72
N ARG A 119 -9.36 -3.15 3.09
CA ARG A 119 -10.60 -3.93 3.23
C ARG A 119 -10.55 -5.32 2.61
N LEU A 120 -9.55 -5.60 1.78
CA LEU A 120 -9.36 -6.95 1.24
C LEU A 120 -8.81 -7.88 2.32
N ASN A 121 -9.54 -8.97 2.55
CA ASN A 121 -9.04 -10.08 3.33
C ASN A 121 -8.05 -10.94 2.51
N GLU A 122 -7.32 -11.82 3.19
CA GLU A 122 -6.27 -12.64 2.57
C GLU A 122 -6.73 -13.48 1.39
N SER A 123 -8.00 -13.91 1.38
CA SER A 123 -8.52 -14.75 0.31
C SER A 123 -8.56 -14.07 -1.06
N TYR A 124 -8.50 -12.74 -1.10
CA TYR A 124 -8.40 -11.98 -2.34
C TYR A 124 -6.95 -11.67 -2.69
N TRP A 125 -6.26 -10.93 -1.81
CA TRP A 125 -4.96 -10.37 -2.16
C TRP A 125 -3.84 -11.43 -2.17
N LYS A 126 -4.02 -12.63 -1.61
CA LYS A 126 -3.04 -13.72 -1.78
C LYS A 126 -3.24 -14.52 -3.07
N GLN A 127 -4.22 -14.20 -3.92
CA GLN A 127 -4.43 -14.92 -5.17
C GLN A 127 -3.59 -14.31 -6.30
N PRO A 128 -2.80 -15.08 -7.04
CA PRO A 128 -2.08 -14.56 -8.20
C PRO A 128 -3.05 -13.98 -9.24
N GLU A 129 -4.25 -14.55 -9.36
CA GLU A 129 -5.34 -14.06 -10.20
C GLU A 129 -5.81 -12.64 -9.87
N PHE A 130 -5.52 -12.13 -8.66
CA PHE A 130 -5.88 -10.77 -8.28
C PHE A 130 -5.04 -9.72 -9.02
N TYR A 131 -3.79 -10.03 -9.35
CA TYR A 131 -2.82 -9.06 -9.84
C TYR A 131 -2.84 -8.92 -11.36
N ALA A 132 -2.34 -7.78 -11.84
CA ALA A 132 -2.15 -7.55 -13.27
C ALA A 132 -1.12 -8.54 -13.85
N GLY A 133 -1.33 -8.97 -15.08
CA GLY A 133 -0.40 -9.83 -15.81
C GLY A 133 -0.57 -11.32 -15.55
N TRP A 134 -1.29 -11.75 -14.50
CA TRP A 134 -1.65 -13.16 -14.36
C TRP A 134 -2.50 -13.61 -15.55
N THR A 135 -2.06 -14.67 -16.21
CA THR A 135 -2.73 -15.28 -17.36
C THR A 135 -2.41 -16.77 -17.38
N ASP A 136 -3.28 -17.56 -18.01
CA ASP A 136 -3.03 -18.97 -18.29
C ASP A 136 -1.68 -19.14 -19.00
N LYS A 137 -1.32 -18.24 -19.90
CA LYS A 137 -0.02 -18.26 -20.58
C LYS A 137 1.15 -18.19 -19.61
N LEU A 138 1.09 -17.34 -18.57
CA LEU A 138 2.14 -17.29 -17.55
C LEU A 138 2.12 -18.51 -16.65
N LEU A 139 0.94 -19.00 -16.26
CA LEU A 139 0.79 -20.25 -15.53
C LEU A 139 1.49 -21.40 -16.28
N TYR A 140 1.16 -21.61 -17.55
CA TYR A 140 1.75 -22.68 -18.35
C TYR A 140 3.24 -22.46 -18.58
N LYS A 141 3.68 -21.23 -18.89
CA LYS A 141 5.09 -20.92 -19.13
C LYS A 141 5.95 -21.20 -17.89
N PHE A 142 5.49 -20.77 -16.71
CA PHE A 142 6.34 -20.79 -15.52
C PHE A 142 6.17 -22.03 -14.67
N TYR A 143 5.01 -22.68 -14.67
CA TYR A 143 4.70 -23.74 -13.70
C TYR A 143 4.45 -25.10 -14.34
N VAL A 144 4.09 -25.15 -15.62
CA VAL A 144 3.76 -26.42 -16.32
C VAL A 144 4.87 -26.81 -17.30
N ASN A 145 5.15 -25.92 -18.26
CA ASN A 145 6.15 -26.09 -19.30
C ASN A 145 7.45 -25.39 -18.92
N PHE A 146 7.79 -25.43 -17.62
CA PHE A 146 8.96 -24.74 -17.10
C PHE A 146 10.24 -25.42 -17.60
N SER A 147 11.29 -24.62 -17.78
CA SER A 147 12.61 -25.11 -18.10
C SER A 147 13.48 -25.08 -16.84
N THR A 148 14.13 -26.19 -16.52
CA THR A 148 15.15 -26.24 -15.45
C THR A 148 16.41 -25.45 -15.79
N MET A 149 16.57 -25.08 -17.07
CA MET A 149 17.69 -24.27 -17.57
C MET A 149 17.35 -22.77 -17.62
N SER A 150 16.08 -22.40 -17.46
CA SER A 150 15.62 -21.02 -17.51
C SER A 150 15.32 -20.50 -16.11
N TRP A 151 16.24 -19.68 -15.60
CA TRP A 151 16.13 -19.07 -14.29
C TRP A 151 15.41 -17.71 -14.38
N THR A 152 14.42 -17.49 -13.53
CA THR A 152 13.83 -16.16 -13.29
C THR A 152 14.30 -15.68 -11.93
N PRO A 153 15.46 -14.99 -11.85
CA PRO A 153 16.12 -14.73 -10.58
C PRO A 153 15.38 -13.74 -9.67
N TYR A 154 14.60 -12.82 -10.22
CA TYR A 154 14.05 -11.72 -9.44
C TYR A 154 12.73 -11.23 -10.03
N GLY A 155 11.99 -10.51 -9.19
CA GLY A 155 10.74 -9.89 -9.53
C GLY A 155 9.95 -9.60 -8.27
N VAL A 156 9.62 -8.33 -8.07
CA VAL A 156 8.76 -7.86 -6.98
C VAL A 156 7.83 -6.79 -7.54
N GLY A 157 6.56 -6.87 -7.16
CA GLY A 157 5.54 -5.92 -7.53
C GLY A 157 4.80 -5.38 -6.31
N CYS A 158 4.05 -4.30 -6.51
CA CYS A 158 3.01 -3.94 -5.56
C CYS A 158 1.72 -3.53 -6.27
N PHE A 159 0.62 -3.57 -5.53
CA PHE A 159 -0.66 -3.06 -5.97
C PHE A 159 -1.48 -2.52 -4.79
N PRO A 160 -2.05 -1.31 -4.89
CA PRO A 160 -1.82 -0.32 -5.95
C PRO A 160 -0.39 0.28 -5.89
N GLU A 161 0.13 0.69 -7.04
CA GLU A 161 1.47 1.33 -7.13
C GLU A 161 1.45 2.83 -6.81
N ILE A 162 0.29 3.48 -7.03
CA ILE A 162 0.09 4.91 -6.76
C ILE A 162 -1.25 5.08 -6.07
N VAL A 163 -1.27 5.85 -4.99
CA VAL A 163 -2.49 6.24 -4.25
C VAL A 163 -2.50 7.74 -3.98
N ASN A 164 -3.69 8.31 -3.83
CA ASN A 164 -3.87 9.75 -3.66
C ASN A 164 -4.81 10.02 -2.50
N TYR A 165 -4.52 11.01 -1.66
CA TYR A 165 -5.37 11.38 -0.54
C TYR A 165 -5.60 12.88 -0.52
N GLU A 166 -6.81 13.29 -0.19
CA GLU A 166 -7.12 14.67 0.16
C GLU A 166 -7.32 14.74 1.67
N VAL A 167 -6.55 15.59 2.33
CA VAL A 167 -6.48 15.66 3.79
C VAL A 167 -6.45 17.09 4.28
N LEU A 168 -6.74 17.27 5.56
CA LEU A 168 -6.61 18.56 6.25
C LEU A 168 -5.34 18.61 7.09
N PRO A 169 -4.75 19.80 7.31
CA PRO A 169 -3.68 19.95 8.29
C PRO A 169 -4.06 19.37 9.67
N GLY A 170 -3.15 18.64 10.31
CA GLY A 170 -3.40 17.97 11.59
C GLY A 170 -3.97 16.55 11.48
N SER A 171 -4.26 16.06 10.27
CA SER A 171 -4.82 14.71 10.06
C SER A 171 -3.79 13.60 10.31
N GLN A 172 -4.29 12.42 10.69
CA GLN A 172 -3.55 11.17 10.68
C GLN A 172 -4.38 10.09 9.97
N PHE A 173 -3.74 9.28 9.12
CA PHE A 173 -4.40 8.22 8.37
C PHE A 173 -3.44 7.09 8.04
N GLU A 174 -3.98 5.94 7.65
CA GLU A 174 -3.21 4.77 7.25
C GLU A 174 -3.41 4.50 5.75
N VAL A 175 -2.33 4.06 5.12
CA VAL A 175 -2.26 3.74 3.70
C VAL A 175 -1.79 2.31 3.55
N THR A 176 -2.50 1.52 2.77
CA THR A 176 -2.14 0.13 2.49
C THR A 176 -1.81 -0.06 1.02
N THR A 177 -0.74 -0.80 0.73
CA THR A 177 -0.50 -1.47 -0.55
C THR A 177 -0.13 -2.93 -0.31
N ILE A 178 -0.23 -3.78 -1.32
CA ILE A 178 0.19 -5.17 -1.24
C ILE A 178 1.47 -5.35 -2.04
N MET A 179 2.54 -5.75 -1.37
CA MET A 179 3.81 -6.13 -2.00
C MET A 179 3.81 -7.63 -2.28
N HIS A 180 4.35 -8.07 -3.40
CA HIS A 180 4.42 -9.49 -3.73
C HIS A 180 5.67 -9.84 -4.54
N THR A 181 6.11 -11.09 -4.44
CA THR A 181 7.05 -11.64 -5.42
C THR A 181 6.32 -11.84 -6.76
N ASP A 182 6.97 -11.55 -7.89
CA ASP A 182 6.39 -11.79 -9.21
C ASP A 182 6.25 -13.28 -9.54
N PHE A 183 5.49 -13.58 -10.59
CA PHE A 183 5.24 -14.95 -11.05
C PHE A 183 6.49 -15.62 -11.60
N GLY A 184 6.71 -16.89 -11.24
CA GLY A 184 7.79 -17.71 -11.76
C GLY A 184 9.18 -17.42 -11.18
N VAL A 185 9.28 -16.59 -10.14
CA VAL A 185 10.56 -16.24 -9.49
C VAL A 185 11.07 -17.43 -8.68
N ASP A 186 12.34 -17.79 -8.89
CA ASP A 186 12.96 -19.01 -8.34
C ASP A 186 13.83 -18.78 -7.10
N SER A 187 14.07 -17.52 -6.75
CA SER A 187 15.04 -17.15 -5.71
C SER A 187 14.44 -16.33 -4.60
N TYR A 188 15.03 -16.48 -3.42
CA TYR A 188 14.86 -15.57 -2.31
C TYR A 188 15.50 -14.22 -2.63
N GLN A 189 14.81 -13.15 -2.29
CA GLN A 189 15.26 -11.77 -2.50
C GLN A 189 15.15 -11.01 -1.17
N GLY A 190 16.29 -10.67 -0.57
CA GLY A 190 16.35 -9.84 0.64
C GLY A 190 16.59 -8.38 0.28
N MET A 191 15.70 -7.48 0.70
CA MET A 191 15.72 -6.08 0.31
C MET A 191 15.40 -5.18 1.49
N VAL A 192 15.99 -3.99 1.55
CA VAL A 192 15.67 -2.99 2.58
C VAL A 192 14.71 -1.99 1.99
N LEU A 193 13.46 -2.02 2.47
CA LEU A 193 12.43 -1.02 2.18
C LEU A 193 12.74 0.26 2.94
N TYR A 194 12.66 1.39 2.24
CA TYR A 194 12.80 2.72 2.82
C TYR A 194 11.82 3.69 2.16
N TYR A 195 11.51 4.79 2.84
CA TYR A 195 10.75 5.90 2.27
C TYR A 195 11.63 7.13 2.06
N TYR A 196 11.21 8.02 1.17
CA TYR A 196 11.83 9.32 0.94
C TYR A 196 10.83 10.31 0.34
N PHE A 197 11.18 11.59 0.38
CA PHE A 197 10.42 12.68 -0.22
C PHE A 197 11.08 13.10 -1.55
N PRO A 198 10.62 12.60 -2.72
CA PRO A 198 11.22 12.95 -4.02
C PRO A 198 10.89 14.38 -4.42
N GLN A 199 11.76 15.07 -5.17
CA GLN A 199 11.41 16.43 -5.66
C GLN A 199 10.18 16.43 -6.57
N TYR A 200 9.93 15.36 -7.32
CA TYR A 200 8.81 15.26 -8.25
C TYR A 200 7.97 14.02 -7.96
N ALA A 201 6.65 14.18 -8.02
CA ALA A 201 5.75 13.04 -8.20
C ALA A 201 5.79 12.59 -9.65
N LYS A 202 5.78 11.28 -9.89
CA LYS A 202 5.83 10.71 -11.23
C LYS A 202 4.56 9.93 -11.58
N ASN A 203 4.24 9.90 -12.87
CA ASN A 203 3.17 9.05 -13.40
C ASN A 203 3.70 7.64 -13.75
N MET A 204 2.81 6.75 -14.20
CA MET A 204 3.18 5.37 -14.58
C MET A 204 4.13 5.29 -15.80
N LYS A 205 4.34 6.39 -16.55
CA LYS A 205 5.37 6.50 -17.60
C LYS A 205 6.70 7.04 -17.07
N GLY A 206 6.74 7.47 -15.82
CA GLY A 206 7.88 8.13 -15.18
C GLY A 206 8.04 9.61 -15.49
N GLU A 207 7.04 10.22 -16.10
CA GLU A 207 7.02 11.65 -16.38
C GLU A 207 6.69 12.41 -15.08
N ASN A 208 7.30 13.57 -14.91
CA ASN A 208 7.03 14.43 -13.75
C ASN A 208 5.62 15.01 -13.85
N VAL A 209 4.86 14.92 -12.76
CA VAL A 209 3.46 15.36 -12.70
C VAL A 209 3.31 16.65 -11.91
N PHE A 210 4.01 16.77 -10.78
CA PHE A 210 4.15 18.01 -10.02
C PHE A 210 5.47 17.98 -9.26
N GLU A 211 5.97 19.17 -8.93
CA GLU A 211 7.12 19.39 -8.06
C GLU A 211 6.63 19.66 -6.64
N GLN A 212 7.27 19.08 -5.63
CA GLN A 212 7.00 19.38 -4.23
C GLN A 212 8.15 20.16 -3.59
N ASN A 213 7.82 20.96 -2.58
CA ASN A 213 8.84 21.51 -1.68
C ASN A 213 9.29 20.41 -0.68
N VAL A 214 10.46 19.80 -0.96
CA VAL A 214 11.01 18.69 -0.16
C VAL A 214 11.26 19.08 1.29
N GLU A 215 11.67 20.32 1.57
CA GLU A 215 11.92 20.79 2.93
C GLU A 215 10.61 20.92 3.73
N ASN A 216 9.53 21.40 3.09
CA ASN A 216 8.22 21.39 3.70
C ASN A 216 7.72 19.96 3.94
N ALA A 217 7.90 19.06 2.97
CA ALA A 217 7.49 17.66 3.12
C ALA A 217 8.17 17.01 4.33
N ARG A 218 9.51 17.11 4.43
CA ARG A 218 10.29 16.60 5.56
C ARG A 218 9.89 17.20 6.90
N LYS A 219 9.52 18.48 6.90
CA LYS A 219 9.18 19.21 8.13
C LYS A 219 7.79 18.86 8.66
N TYR A 220 6.82 18.68 7.78
CA TYR A 220 5.39 18.66 8.15
C TYR A 220 4.70 17.30 7.94
N ILE A 221 5.37 16.34 7.30
CA ILE A 221 4.82 15.01 7.01
C ILE A 221 5.67 13.97 7.72
N HIS A 222 5.01 13.23 8.62
CA HIS A 222 5.64 12.17 9.40
C HIS A 222 5.13 10.83 8.89
N VAL A 223 6.06 9.90 8.66
CA VAL A 223 5.78 8.60 8.03
C VAL A 223 6.28 7.49 8.95
N GLU A 224 5.42 6.53 9.23
CA GLU A 224 5.75 5.36 10.05
C GLU A 224 5.32 4.09 9.31
N ILE A 225 6.25 3.15 9.11
CA ILE A 225 5.96 1.83 8.53
C ILE A 225 5.46 0.92 9.65
N LEU A 226 4.16 0.60 9.63
CA LEU A 226 3.51 -0.29 10.59
C LEU A 226 3.69 -1.76 10.19
N GLU A 227 3.53 -2.05 8.90
CA GLU A 227 3.71 -3.39 8.32
C GLU A 227 4.49 -3.29 7.00
N PRO A 228 5.28 -4.32 6.65
CA PRO A 228 5.58 -5.49 7.47
C PRO A 228 6.65 -5.17 8.53
N GLU A 229 6.71 -5.99 9.57
CA GLU A 229 7.86 -6.02 10.46
C GLU A 229 9.11 -6.54 9.72
N ASN A 230 10.29 -6.35 10.32
CA ASN A 230 11.50 -6.99 9.83
C ASN A 230 11.34 -8.51 9.79
N ASP A 231 11.88 -9.15 8.75
CA ASP A 231 11.89 -10.62 8.67
C ASP A 231 12.48 -11.25 9.96
N PRO A 232 11.83 -12.26 10.57
CA PRO A 232 12.31 -12.84 11.82
C PRO A 232 13.75 -13.38 11.75
N LEU A 233 14.19 -13.92 10.60
CA LEU A 233 15.57 -14.38 10.45
C LEU A 233 16.54 -13.21 10.41
N PHE A 234 16.13 -12.07 9.87
CA PHE A 234 16.95 -10.86 9.88
C PHE A 234 17.30 -10.42 11.30
N LYS A 235 16.39 -10.57 12.27
CA LYS A 235 16.70 -10.27 13.68
C LYS A 235 17.90 -11.07 14.18
N SER A 236 17.89 -12.39 13.97
CA SER A 236 18.98 -13.27 14.41
C SER A 236 20.30 -12.97 13.69
N ILE A 237 20.25 -12.64 12.39
CA ILE A 237 21.41 -12.26 11.59
C ILE A 237 21.98 -10.93 12.09
N ARG A 238 21.11 -9.95 12.37
CA ARG A 238 21.51 -8.64 12.88
C ARG A 238 22.24 -8.78 14.21
N GLU A 239 21.65 -9.48 15.18
CA GLU A 239 22.26 -9.70 16.51
C GLU A 239 23.64 -10.37 16.40
N LYS A 240 23.78 -11.37 15.52
CA LYS A 240 25.07 -12.00 15.22
C LYS A 240 26.07 -10.98 14.68
N LEU A 241 25.72 -10.26 13.61
CA LEU A 241 26.63 -9.34 12.93
C LEU A 241 27.04 -8.15 13.82
N GLU A 242 26.12 -7.64 14.63
CA GLU A 242 26.40 -6.61 15.64
C GLU A 242 27.41 -7.10 16.68
N SER A 243 27.27 -8.34 17.17
CA SER A 243 28.24 -8.93 18.12
C SER A 243 29.65 -9.12 17.51
N GLU A 244 29.71 -9.28 16.18
CA GLU A 244 30.96 -9.41 15.42
C GLU A 244 31.55 -8.05 15.00
N GLY A 245 30.93 -6.92 15.38
CA GLY A 245 31.34 -5.58 14.97
C GLY A 245 31.19 -5.33 13.47
N LYS A 246 30.34 -6.10 12.78
CA LYS A 246 30.08 -5.96 11.35
C LYS A 246 28.92 -5.01 11.11
N TYR A 247 29.01 -4.23 10.02
CA TYR A 247 28.01 -3.23 9.67
C TYR A 247 26.65 -3.85 9.31
N VAL A 248 25.59 -3.39 9.97
CA VAL A 248 24.19 -3.70 9.66
C VAL A 248 23.43 -2.41 9.35
N GLY A 249 23.42 -2.03 8.07
CA GLY A 249 22.89 -0.77 7.55
C GLY A 249 21.38 -0.73 7.34
N VAL A 250 20.61 -0.90 8.42
CA VAL A 250 19.15 -0.75 8.42
C VAL A 250 18.78 0.20 9.56
N SER A 251 18.16 1.34 9.24
CA SER A 251 17.71 2.32 10.24
C SER A 251 16.36 1.92 10.87
N GLU A 252 15.93 2.66 11.89
CA GLU A 252 14.63 2.44 12.55
C GLU A 252 13.43 2.67 11.61
N ASP A 253 13.61 3.52 10.60
CA ASP A 253 12.61 3.84 9.57
C ASP A 253 12.62 2.87 8.38
N GLU A 254 13.50 1.88 8.40
CA GLU A 254 13.69 0.92 7.32
C GLU A 254 13.19 -0.47 7.72
N ARG A 255 12.83 -1.28 6.72
CA ARG A 255 12.42 -2.67 6.94
C ARG A 255 13.19 -3.61 6.04
N PHE A 256 13.85 -4.61 6.61
CA PHE A 256 14.38 -5.74 5.85
C PHE A 256 13.24 -6.69 5.51
N ILE A 257 12.99 -6.86 4.21
CA ILE A 257 11.95 -7.71 3.66
C ILE A 257 12.58 -8.89 2.94
N LEU A 258 12.14 -10.10 3.28
CA LEU A 258 12.45 -11.30 2.53
C LEU A 258 11.27 -11.68 1.62
N PHE A 259 11.51 -11.62 0.32
CA PHE A 259 10.59 -12.11 -0.70
C PHE A 259 10.94 -13.56 -1.04
N LYS A 260 9.98 -14.47 -0.82
CA LYS A 260 10.17 -15.88 -1.13
C LYS A 260 9.90 -16.16 -2.62
N PRO A 261 10.56 -17.17 -3.21
CA PRO A 261 10.24 -17.65 -4.55
C PRO A 261 8.74 -17.93 -4.70
N THR A 262 8.18 -17.58 -5.85
CA THR A 262 6.83 -18.06 -6.24
C THR A 262 6.90 -19.35 -7.02
N ARG A 263 8.11 -19.82 -7.37
CA ARG A 263 8.35 -21.07 -8.09
C ARG A 263 9.48 -21.86 -7.44
N TYR A 264 9.19 -23.09 -7.06
CA TYR A 264 10.15 -24.02 -6.49
C TYR A 264 10.24 -25.27 -7.37
N ILE A 265 11.31 -25.37 -8.15
CA ILE A 265 11.61 -26.56 -8.95
C ILE A 265 12.11 -27.67 -8.01
N LEU A 266 11.34 -28.76 -7.91
CA LEU A 266 11.65 -29.94 -7.10
C LEU A 266 12.27 -31.06 -7.95
N SER A 267 11.83 -31.19 -9.19
CA SER A 267 12.37 -32.14 -10.17
C SER A 267 12.12 -31.62 -11.59
N SER A 268 12.51 -32.37 -12.62
CA SER A 268 12.23 -32.05 -14.03
C SER A 268 10.74 -32.00 -14.37
N SER A 269 9.86 -32.56 -13.53
CA SER A 269 8.42 -32.62 -13.75
C SER A 269 7.58 -31.99 -12.63
N LYS A 270 8.21 -31.56 -11.53
CA LYS A 270 7.49 -31.10 -10.33
C LYS A 270 7.94 -29.72 -9.90
N VAL A 271 6.96 -28.81 -9.77
CA VAL A 271 7.13 -27.43 -9.32
C VAL A 271 6.09 -27.11 -8.27
N LYS A 272 6.52 -26.51 -7.15
CA LYS A 272 5.62 -25.87 -6.20
C LYS A 272 5.46 -24.38 -6.47
N GLY A 273 4.25 -23.87 -6.30
CA GLY A 273 3.90 -22.47 -6.49
C GLY A 273 3.51 -21.77 -5.19
N PHE A 274 3.65 -20.44 -5.18
CA PHE A 274 3.01 -19.51 -4.25
C PHE A 274 2.97 -19.93 -2.77
N PRO A 275 4.09 -19.79 -2.04
CA PRO A 275 4.07 -20.02 -0.59
C PRO A 275 3.11 -19.06 0.12
N SER A 276 2.57 -19.42 1.27
CA SER A 276 1.53 -18.65 1.98
C SER A 276 1.84 -17.18 2.30
N ASP A 277 3.11 -16.79 2.26
CA ASP A 277 3.64 -15.42 2.48
C ASP A 277 4.31 -14.81 1.24
N TRP A 278 3.99 -15.30 0.03
CA TRP A 278 4.47 -14.77 -1.24
C TRP A 278 4.06 -13.31 -1.49
N ALA A 279 2.96 -12.88 -0.86
CA ALA A 279 2.47 -11.52 -0.81
C ALA A 279 2.39 -11.03 0.65
N LYS A 280 2.58 -9.73 0.87
CA LYS A 280 2.64 -9.06 2.17
C LYS A 280 1.99 -7.68 2.08
N LYS A 281 1.30 -7.23 3.14
CA LYS A 281 0.84 -5.84 3.22
C LYS A 281 2.02 -4.93 3.55
N LEU A 282 2.02 -3.75 2.93
CA LEU A 282 2.74 -2.57 3.40
C LEU A 282 1.68 -1.60 3.96
N VAL A 283 1.68 -1.42 5.27
CA VAL A 283 0.78 -0.49 5.96
C VAL A 283 1.62 0.65 6.52
N VAL A 284 1.27 1.87 6.14
CA VAL A 284 2.00 3.08 6.47
C VAL A 284 1.07 4.04 7.18
N ARG A 285 1.46 4.53 8.35
CA ARG A 285 0.79 5.65 9.01
C ARG A 285 1.41 6.95 8.56
N ILE A 286 0.56 7.90 8.21
CA ILE A 286 0.95 9.25 7.81
C ILE A 286 0.29 10.23 8.76
N LYS A 287 1.10 11.13 9.31
CA LYS A 287 0.63 12.23 10.15
C LYS A 287 1.06 13.55 9.52
N ILE A 288 0.09 14.45 9.38
CA ILE A 288 0.26 15.79 8.82
C ILE A 288 0.21 16.81 9.96
N ASP A 289 1.20 17.68 10.04
CA ASP A 289 1.21 18.72 11.07
C ASP A 289 0.09 19.75 10.87
N LYS A 290 -0.39 20.34 11.98
CA LYS A 290 -1.50 21.33 11.96
C LYS A 290 -1.18 22.60 11.17
N ASN A 291 0.10 22.95 11.05
CA ASN A 291 0.60 24.11 10.32
C ASN A 291 1.21 23.72 8.96
N CYS A 292 0.94 22.51 8.47
CA CYS A 292 1.35 22.09 7.13
C CYS A 292 0.74 23.04 6.09
N PRO A 293 1.55 23.67 5.22
CA PRO A 293 1.04 24.49 4.13
C PRO A 293 0.10 23.71 3.22
N LYS A 294 -0.86 24.42 2.61
CA LYS A 294 -1.69 23.84 1.55
C LYS A 294 -0.84 23.65 0.31
N ASP A 295 -0.62 22.40 -0.06
CA ASP A 295 0.15 22.03 -1.25
C ASP A 295 -0.09 20.56 -1.61
N PHE A 296 0.52 20.12 -2.70
CA PHE A 296 0.68 18.71 -3.04
C PHE A 296 2.01 18.20 -2.51
N TYR A 297 1.95 17.06 -1.85
CA TYR A 297 3.09 16.36 -1.31
C TYR A 297 3.15 14.95 -1.86
N VAL A 298 4.36 14.40 -1.92
CA VAL A 298 4.58 13.02 -2.36
C VAL A 298 5.55 12.31 -1.42
N ILE A 299 5.14 11.12 -1.00
CA ILE A 299 5.99 10.16 -0.30
C ILE A 299 6.24 9.02 -1.27
N ALA A 300 7.50 8.62 -1.43
CA ALA A 300 7.90 7.50 -2.24
C ALA A 300 8.51 6.40 -1.37
N PHE A 301 8.23 5.15 -1.74
CA PHE A 301 8.85 3.97 -1.17
C PHE A 301 9.65 3.27 -2.27
N ASP A 302 10.86 2.85 -1.92
CA ASP A 302 11.75 2.09 -2.79
C ASP A 302 12.54 1.07 -1.97
N PHE A 303 13.31 0.25 -2.66
CA PHE A 303 14.19 -0.74 -2.05
C PHE A 303 15.65 -0.48 -2.38
N LYS A 304 16.52 -0.76 -1.42
CA LYS A 304 17.97 -0.82 -1.59
C LYS A 304 18.47 -2.22 -1.18
N PRO A 305 19.61 -2.68 -1.72
CA PRO A 305 20.22 -3.91 -1.22
C PRO A 305 20.62 -3.76 0.26
N PRO A 306 20.56 -4.85 1.05
CA PRO A 306 21.12 -4.85 2.40
C PRO A 306 22.66 -4.81 2.36
N SER A 307 23.30 -4.69 3.53
CA SER A 307 24.77 -4.73 3.60
C SER A 307 25.32 -6.07 3.07
N GLN A 308 26.56 -6.07 2.57
CA GLN A 308 27.21 -7.28 2.07
C GLN A 308 27.28 -8.39 3.13
N ALA A 309 27.46 -8.03 4.41
CA ALA A 309 27.46 -8.96 5.52
C ALA A 309 26.11 -9.68 5.68
N VAL A 310 25.00 -8.92 5.64
CA VAL A 310 23.64 -9.48 5.69
C VAL A 310 23.38 -10.37 4.48
N ASN A 311 23.72 -9.91 3.27
CA ASN A 311 23.60 -10.70 2.05
C ASN A 311 24.39 -12.02 2.12
N THR A 312 25.57 -12.01 2.74
CA THR A 312 26.40 -13.21 2.91
C THR A 312 25.71 -14.24 3.81
N GLU A 313 25.16 -13.81 4.94
CA GLU A 313 24.43 -14.71 5.86
C GLU A 313 23.21 -15.33 5.20
N PHE A 314 22.41 -14.53 4.49
CA PHE A 314 21.27 -15.05 3.74
C PHE A 314 21.67 -15.99 2.60
N TYR A 315 22.77 -15.70 1.90
CA TYR A 315 23.33 -16.61 0.90
C TYR A 315 23.76 -17.94 1.51
N TRP A 316 24.30 -17.97 2.73
CA TRP A 316 24.63 -19.23 3.40
C TRP A 316 23.38 -20.02 3.83
N ILE A 317 22.39 -19.33 4.39
CA ILE A 317 21.13 -19.94 4.83
C ILE A 317 20.37 -20.56 3.65
N TYR A 318 20.22 -19.82 2.56
CA TYR A 318 19.43 -20.21 1.39
C TYR A 318 20.27 -20.77 0.24
N LYS A 319 21.59 -20.86 0.42
CA LYS A 319 22.56 -21.36 -0.57
C LYS A 319 22.43 -20.59 -1.90
N MET A 320 22.67 -21.28 -3.02
CA MET A 320 22.55 -20.71 -4.37
C MET A 320 21.12 -20.32 -4.79
N ARG A 321 20.13 -20.40 -3.90
CA ARG A 321 18.74 -19.97 -4.17
C ARG A 321 18.46 -18.55 -3.65
N TYR A 322 19.47 -17.83 -3.15
CA TYR A 322 19.35 -16.42 -2.78
C TYR A 322 20.10 -15.54 -3.77
N VAL A 323 19.46 -14.47 -4.24
CA VAL A 323 20.10 -13.53 -5.15
C VAL A 323 20.85 -12.47 -4.35
N TRP A 324 22.17 -12.49 -4.51
CA TRP A 324 23.12 -11.56 -3.88
C TRP A 324 23.11 -10.16 -4.51
N GLN A 325 22.67 -10.06 -5.77
CA GLN A 325 22.85 -8.87 -6.58
C GLN A 325 21.69 -7.89 -6.44
N TYR A 326 22.06 -6.61 -6.54
CA TYR A 326 21.17 -5.47 -6.81
C TYR A 326 20.06 -5.97 -7.72
N PRO A 327 18.79 -5.99 -7.29
CA PRO A 327 17.76 -6.30 -8.24
C PRO A 327 17.94 -5.27 -9.35
N LEU A 328 18.13 -5.75 -10.57
CA LEU A 328 17.57 -5.08 -11.72
C LEU A 328 16.05 -5.09 -11.49
N ILE A 329 15.56 -4.43 -10.43
CA ILE A 329 14.29 -3.74 -10.48
C ILE A 329 14.48 -2.99 -11.77
N ILE A 330 13.81 -3.42 -12.84
CA ILE A 330 13.75 -2.67 -14.08
C ILE A 330 13.39 -1.30 -13.58
N LYS A 331 14.38 -0.38 -13.54
CA LYS A 331 14.31 0.78 -12.65
C LYS A 331 13.06 1.49 -13.09
N LYS A 332 11.97 1.31 -12.34
CA LYS A 332 10.68 1.77 -12.81
C LYS A 332 10.88 3.25 -12.99
N ALA A 333 10.29 3.79 -14.06
CA ALA A 333 10.51 5.19 -14.36
C ALA A 333 9.98 6.10 -13.22
N PHE A 334 9.19 5.52 -12.29
CA PHE A 334 8.64 6.04 -11.05
C PHE A 334 8.97 5.11 -9.85
N PRO A 335 8.80 5.57 -8.59
CA PRO A 335 9.09 4.78 -7.38
C PRO A 335 8.31 3.46 -7.30
N PHE A 336 8.79 2.50 -6.50
CA PHE A 336 8.09 1.22 -6.28
C PHE A 336 6.66 1.40 -5.79
N PHE A 337 6.44 2.31 -4.83
CA PHE A 337 5.11 2.73 -4.38
C PHE A 337 5.11 4.24 -4.09
N GLN A 338 4.06 4.95 -4.52
CA GLN A 338 3.95 6.40 -4.38
C GLN A 338 2.63 6.81 -3.73
N ILE A 339 2.71 7.64 -2.68
CA ILE A 339 1.56 8.22 -1.98
C ILE A 339 1.55 9.72 -2.29
N ILE A 340 0.46 10.20 -2.89
CA ILE A 340 0.25 11.61 -3.18
C ILE A 340 -0.75 12.16 -2.17
N ILE A 341 -0.45 13.32 -1.61
CA ILE A 341 -1.26 13.96 -0.57
C ILE A 341 -1.55 15.38 -1.01
N ALA A 342 -2.83 15.72 -1.11
CA ALA A 342 -3.30 17.08 -1.31
C ALA A 342 -3.78 17.63 0.04
N VAL A 343 -3.03 18.58 0.60
CA VAL A 343 -3.38 19.25 1.85
C VAL A 343 -4.27 20.45 1.55
N LYS A 344 -5.51 20.44 2.04
CA LYS A 344 -6.57 21.40 1.68
C LYS A 344 -6.72 22.60 2.59
#